data_AF-A0A7W3Z873-F1
#
_entry.id   AF-A0A7W3Z873-F1
#
_cell.length_a   1.000
_cell.length_b   1.000
_cell.length_c   1.000
_cell.angle_alpha   90.00
_cell.angle_beta   90.00
_cell.angle_gamma   90.00
#
_symmetry.space_group_name_H-M   'P 1'
#
loop_
_entity.id
_entity.type
_entity.pdbx_description
1 polymer ?
#
loop_
_entity_poly.entity_id
_entity_poly.type
_entity_poly.pdbx_seq_one_letter_code
_entity_poly.pdbx_strand_id
1 'polypeptide(L)'
;MELTDLTVTDRKSFAAFLVLLRQNLIDHPEEWENQNLPDFLDALASYTEDIQGYYDNTQQRINADEPSWDTFATIFKGAKVYE
;
A
#
# COMPACT_ATOMS: atom_id res chain seq x y z
N MET A 1 0.04 -13.53 11.18
CA MET A 1 0.53 -13.33 9.81
C MET A 1 0.68 -11.84 9.69
N GLU A 2 1.91 -11.37 9.57
CA GLU A 2 2.18 -9.94 9.52
C GLU A 2 1.81 -9.39 8.14
N LEU A 3 1.54 -8.08 8.06
CA LEU A 3 1.23 -7.38 6.81
C LEU A 3 2.33 -7.59 5.74
N THR A 4 3.58 -7.73 6.18
CA THR A 4 4.76 -7.94 5.34
C THR A 4 4.84 -9.34 4.73
N ASP A 5 4.16 -10.33 5.31
CA ASP A 5 4.30 -11.74 4.92
C ASP A 5 3.27 -12.16 3.87
N LEU A 6 2.27 -11.31 3.59
CA LEU A 6 1.21 -11.61 2.64
C LEU A 6 1.59 -11.20 1.22
N THR A 7 1.74 -12.17 0.33
CA THR A 7 1.82 -11.94 -1.12
C THR A 7 0.41 -11.73 -1.69
N VAL A 8 0.22 -10.64 -2.44
CA VAL A 8 -1.07 -10.28 -3.03
C VAL A 8 -1.06 -10.61 -4.52
N THR A 9 -1.74 -11.69 -4.91
CA THR A 9 -1.76 -12.19 -6.30
C THR A 9 -3.14 -12.13 -6.94
N ASP A 10 -4.19 -12.03 -6.14
CA ASP A 10 -5.58 -12.05 -6.59
C ASP A 10 -6.50 -11.23 -5.68
N ARG A 11 -7.76 -11.09 -6.10
CA ARG A 11 -8.80 -10.37 -5.35
C ARG A 11 -8.99 -10.88 -3.91
N LYS A 12 -8.86 -12.19 -3.65
CA LYS A 12 -9.07 -12.75 -2.31
C LYS A 12 -7.89 -12.41 -1.39
N SER A 13 -6.67 -12.54 -1.89
CA SER A 13 -5.46 -12.12 -1.18
C SER A 13 -5.46 -10.60 -0.92
N PHE A 14 -5.93 -9.78 -1.87
CA PHE A 14 -6.08 -8.33 -1.66
C PHE A 14 -7.12 -8.01 -0.59
N ALA A 15 -8.26 -8.70 -0.56
CA ALA A 15 -9.25 -8.53 0.50
C ALA A 15 -8.69 -8.92 1.89
N ALA A 16 -7.89 -9.99 1.96
CA ALA A 16 -7.20 -10.37 3.21
C ALA A 16 -6.16 -9.32 3.62
N PHE A 17 -5.42 -8.77 2.66
CA PHE A 17 -4.48 -7.66 2.89
C PHE A 17 -5.16 -6.44 3.50
N LEU A 18 -6.32 -6.01 2.97
CA LEU A 18 -7.05 -4.86 3.51
C LEU A 18 -7.51 -5.06 4.96
N VAL A 19 -7.92 -6.29 5.32
CA VAL A 19 -8.28 -6.62 6.71
C VAL A 19 -7.07 -6.52 7.63
N LEU A 20 -5.91 -7.04 7.21
CA LEU A 20 -4.67 -6.96 7.98
C LEU A 20 -4.16 -5.53 8.09
N LEU A 21 -4.27 -4.73 7.02
CA LEU A 21 -3.86 -3.34 7.00
C LEU A 21 -4.66 -2.51 8.02
N ARG A 22 -5.99 -2.68 8.03
CA ARG A 22 -6.86 -2.05 9.04
C ARG A 22 -6.50 -2.50 10.45
N GLN A 23 -6.23 -3.79 10.65
CA GLN A 23 -5.86 -4.31 11.97
C GLN A 23 -4.52 -3.73 12.43
N ASN A 24 -3.53 -3.60 11.53
CA ASN A 24 -2.25 -2.97 11.82
C ASN A 24 -2.39 -1.49 12.22
N LEU A 25 -3.28 -0.72 11.60
CA LEU A 25 -3.58 0.65 12.05
C LEU A 25 -4.15 0.70 13.47
N ILE A 26 -4.99 -0.28 13.84
CA ILE A 26 -5.60 -0.35 15.18
C ILE A 26 -4.57 -0.74 16.23
N ASP A 27 -3.71 -1.71 15.92
CA ASP A 27 -2.75 -2.27 16.88
C ASP A 27 -1.47 -1.42 17.00
N HIS A 28 -1.10 -0.71 15.92
CA HIS A 28 0.14 0.07 15.80
C HIS A 28 -0.09 1.46 15.17
N PRO A 29 -0.99 2.30 15.69
CA PRO A 29 -1.28 3.61 15.12
C PRO A 29 -0.04 4.53 15.07
N GLU A 30 0.93 4.33 15.96
CA GLU A 30 2.20 5.08 15.99
C GLU A 30 3.11 4.82 14.77
N GLU A 31 2.90 3.73 14.04
CA GLU A 31 3.62 3.41 12.80
C GLU A 31 3.01 4.05 11.54
N TRP A 32 1.90 4.78 11.71
CA TRP A 32 1.18 5.44 10.62
C TRP A 32 1.40 6.94 10.71
N GLU A 33 1.89 7.51 9.61
CA GLU A 33 1.95 8.98 9.46
C GLU A 33 0.53 9.52 9.21
N ASN A 34 -0.23 8.82 8.35
CA ASN A 34 -1.59 9.18 7.95
C ASN A 34 -2.67 8.51 8.83
N GLN A 35 -2.95 9.10 10.00
CA GLN A 35 -3.81 8.46 11.01
C GLN A 35 -5.31 8.71 10.85
N ASN A 36 -5.72 9.64 9.99
CA ASN A 36 -7.13 9.90 9.69
C ASN A 36 -7.46 9.65 8.22
N LEU A 37 -8.75 9.47 7.93
CA LEU A 37 -9.21 9.06 6.61
C LEU A 37 -8.92 10.10 5.51
N PRO A 38 -9.13 11.42 5.72
CA PRO A 38 -8.70 12.44 4.76
C PRO A 38 -7.21 12.34 4.40
N ASP A 39 -6.31 12.39 5.38
CA ASP A 39 -4.86 12.39 5.15
C ASP A 39 -4.43 11.09 4.43
N PHE A 40 -4.99 9.95 4.85
CA PHE A 40 -4.72 8.66 4.19
C PHE A 40 -5.19 8.62 2.73
N LEU A 41 -6.34 9.22 2.40
CA LEU A 41 -6.82 9.28 1.02
C LEU A 41 -5.98 10.21 0.15
N ASP A 42 -5.50 11.32 0.71
CA ASP A 42 -4.59 12.23 0.02
C ASP A 42 -3.23 11.56 -0.25
N ALA A 43 -2.65 10.89 0.74
CA ALA A 43 -1.44 10.09 0.58
C ALA A 43 -1.61 8.94 -0.41
N LEU A 44 -2.77 8.26 -0.41
CA LEU A 44 -3.09 7.21 -1.37
C LEU A 44 -3.11 7.74 -2.81
N ALA A 45 -3.67 8.93 -3.03
CA ALA A 45 -3.69 9.58 -4.33
C ALA A 45 -2.27 10.01 -4.76
N SER A 46 -1.52 10.67 -3.87
CA SER A 46 -0.13 11.09 -4.08
C SER A 46 0.75 9.90 -4.50
N TYR A 47 0.75 8.83 -3.72
CA TYR A 47 1.58 7.67 -3.97
C TYR A 47 1.15 6.87 -5.22
N THR A 48 -0.13 6.94 -5.62
CA THR A 48 -0.59 6.31 -6.86
C THR A 48 0.09 6.93 -8.10
N GLU A 49 0.29 8.25 -8.09
CA GLU A 49 1.01 8.95 -9.19
C GLU A 49 2.52 8.66 -9.14
N ASP A 50 3.09 8.54 -7.95
CA ASP A 50 4.55 8.40 -7.76
C ASP A 50 5.08 6.96 -7.83
N ILE A 51 4.23 5.94 -7.74
CA ILE A 51 4.66 4.54 -7.59
C ILE A 51 5.56 4.04 -8.73
N GLN A 52 5.42 4.56 -9.95
CA GLN A 52 6.34 4.22 -11.05
C GLN A 52 7.78 4.62 -10.70
N GLY A 53 7.97 5.79 -10.10
CA GLY A 53 9.28 6.24 -9.63
C GLY A 53 9.86 5.32 -8.56
N TYR A 54 9.02 4.81 -7.64
CA TYR A 54 9.45 3.80 -6.67
C TYR A 54 9.96 2.52 -7.35
N TYR A 55 9.22 1.98 -8.32
CA TYR A 55 9.63 0.77 -9.05
C TYR A 55 10.91 0.97 -9.87
N ASP A 56 11.07 2.14 -10.49
CA ASP A 56 12.27 2.50 -11.26
C ASP A 56 13.50 2.62 -10.34
N ASN A 57 13.36 3.36 -9.23
CA ASN A 57 14.42 3.59 -8.26
C ASN A 57 14.89 2.29 -7.58
N THR A 58 13.98 1.32 -7.43
CA THR A 58 14.27 0.01 -6.84
C THR A 58 14.52 -1.09 -7.88
N GLN A 59 14.58 -0.74 -9.17
CA GLN A 59 14.89 -1.64 -10.29
C GLN A 59 13.96 -2.87 -10.40
N GLN A 60 12.70 -2.73 -10.00
CA GLN A 60 11.74 -3.84 -9.93
C GLN A 60 11.20 -4.30 -11.30
N ARG A 61 11.36 -3.47 -12.36
CA ARG A 61 10.87 -3.75 -13.72
C ARG A 61 9.35 -4.02 -13.77
N ILE A 62 8.60 -3.27 -12.96
CA ILE A 62 7.13 -3.28 -12.93
C ILE A 62 6.63 -2.05 -13.69
N ASN A 63 5.60 -2.23 -14.52
CA ASN A 63 4.90 -1.16 -15.21
C ASN A 63 3.65 -0.78 -14.40
N ALA A 64 3.61 0.42 -13.82
CA ALA A 64 2.50 0.90 -13.00
C ALA A 64 1.23 1.20 -13.84
N ASP A 65 1.36 1.42 -15.15
CA ASP A 65 0.23 1.57 -16.07
C ASP A 65 -0.51 0.23 -16.30
N GLU A 66 0.09 -0.90 -15.91
CA GLU A 66 -0.54 -2.21 -15.91
C GLU A 66 -1.09 -2.52 -14.50
N PRO A 67 -2.41 -2.38 -14.28
CA PRO A 67 -2.97 -2.55 -12.94
C PRO A 67 -2.83 -4.00 -12.47
N SER A 68 -2.29 -4.16 -11.26
CA SER A 68 -2.18 -5.46 -10.60
C SER A 68 -2.60 -5.36 -9.13
N TRP A 69 -3.06 -6.48 -8.55
CA TRP A 69 -3.42 -6.51 -7.13
C TRP A 69 -2.23 -6.24 -6.22
N ASP A 70 -1.03 -6.65 -6.65
CA ASP A 70 0.22 -6.35 -5.95
C ASP A 70 0.54 -4.85 -5.99
N THR A 71 0.37 -4.21 -7.16
CA THR A 71 0.50 -2.75 -7.29
C THR A 71 -0.43 -2.03 -6.33
N PHE A 72 -1.71 -2.41 -6.25
CA PHE A 72 -2.61 -1.82 -5.28
C PHE A 72 -2.16 -2.05 -3.83
N ALA A 73 -1.69 -3.26 -3.48
CA ALA A 73 -1.18 -3.50 -2.13
C ALA A 73 0.04 -2.62 -1.80
N THR A 74 0.94 -2.42 -2.76
CA THR A 74 2.12 -1.54 -2.63
C THR A 74 1.71 -0.08 -2.46
N ILE A 75 0.72 0.41 -3.20
CA ILE A 75 0.19 1.78 -3.02
C ILE A 75 -0.31 1.99 -1.59
N PHE A 76 -1.09 1.06 -1.06
CA PHE A 76 -1.61 1.15 0.31
C PHE A 76 -0.49 1.07 1.37
N LYS A 77 0.57 0.28 1.12
CA LYS A 77 1.75 0.25 1.99
C LYS A 77 2.51 1.58 1.93
N GLY A 78 2.63 2.19 0.76
CA GLY A 78 3.23 3.51 0.59
C GLY A 78 2.47 4.59 1.37
N ALA A 79 1.14 4.66 1.18
CA ALA A 79 0.27 5.62 1.86
C ALA A 79 0.22 5.46 3.40
N LYS A 80 0.64 4.31 3.96
CA LYS A 80 0.82 4.15 5.41
C LYS A 80 1.97 5.03 5.94
N VAL A 81 3.07 5.13 5.19
CA VAL A 81 4.36 5.68 5.66
C VAL A 81 4.82 6.94 4.93
N TYR A 82 4.20 7.32 3.80
CA TYR A 82 4.59 8.48 3.00
C TYR A 82 3.38 9.38 2.71
N GLU A 83 3.61 10.70 2.73
CA GLU A 83 2.80 11.75 2.08
C GLU A 83 3.52 12.30 0.84
#